data_AF-A0A9E4SIW5-F1
#
_entry.id   AF-A0A9E4SIW5-F1
#
_cell.length_a   1.000
_cell.length_b   1.000
_cell.length_c   1.000
_cell.angle_alpha   90.00
_cell.angle_beta   90.00
_cell.angle_gamma   90.00
#
_symmetry.space_group_name_H-M   'P 1'
#
loop_
_entity.id
_entity.type
_entity.pdbx_description
1 polymer ?
#
loop_
_entity_poly.entity_id
_entity_poly.type
_entity_poly.pdbx_seq_one_letter_code
_entity_poly.pdbx_strand_id
1 'polypeptide(L)'
;KELCKKVIDAELGIRWNTYLRAGQFDSELADLMKRAGCSLALLAQGSSPGRDLTGGLEELGDVAAACRSVGLPHTLNIGFGDPGETENTVNQKLQFLIDVKPAFAVLRVGSRVLPGTGAARLSIEEGLIQSEDDLLEPMFYVEPAVRDWLPERLQKEAAGHPRWNVS
;
A
#
# COMPACT_ATOMS: atom_id res chain seq x y z
N LYS A 1 -0.03 -21.79 3.57
CA LYS A 1 0.10 -23.00 2.71
C LYS A 1 -0.87 -24.11 3.10
N GLU A 2 -0.83 -24.63 4.34
CA GLU A 2 -1.74 -25.73 4.77
C GLU A 2 -3.23 -25.45 4.58
N LEU A 3 -3.68 -24.23 4.87
CA LEU A 3 -5.08 -23.83 4.60
C LEU A 3 -5.44 -24.01 3.12
N CYS A 4 -4.60 -23.53 2.20
CA CYS A 4 -4.83 -23.65 0.76
C CYS A 4 -4.90 -25.11 0.31
N LYS A 5 -4.01 -25.97 0.83
CA LYS A 5 -4.03 -27.41 0.54
C LYS A 5 -5.36 -28.03 0.97
N LYS A 6 -5.81 -27.77 2.20
CA LYS A 6 -7.10 -28.27 2.69
C LYS A 6 -8.30 -27.77 1.89
N VAL A 7 -8.27 -26.52 1.42
CA VAL A 7 -9.33 -25.97 0.55
C VAL A 7 -9.37 -26.69 -0.80
N ILE A 8 -8.20 -26.99 -1.38
CA ILE A 8 -8.07 -27.75 -2.63
C ILE A 8 -8.56 -29.18 -2.43
N ASP A 9 -8.07 -29.86 -1.39
CA ASP A 9 -8.40 -31.27 -1.09
C ASP A 9 -9.89 -31.48 -0.79
N ALA A 10 -10.53 -30.48 -0.17
CA ALA A 10 -11.95 -30.52 0.13
C ALA A 10 -12.84 -30.03 -1.03
N GLU A 11 -12.27 -29.67 -2.17
CA GLU A 11 -12.97 -29.20 -3.38
C GLU A 11 -14.03 -28.12 -3.10
N LEU A 12 -13.74 -27.19 -2.17
CA LEU A 12 -14.77 -26.28 -1.64
C LEU A 12 -15.38 -25.33 -2.68
N GLY A 13 -14.74 -25.14 -3.85
CA GLY A 13 -15.26 -24.31 -4.93
C GLY A 13 -15.42 -22.82 -4.57
N ILE A 14 -14.81 -22.37 -3.49
CA ILE A 14 -14.91 -20.99 -2.99
C ILE A 14 -14.03 -20.04 -3.79
N ARG A 15 -14.46 -18.78 -3.88
CA ARG A 15 -13.61 -17.67 -4.34
C ARG A 15 -13.39 -16.69 -3.21
N TRP A 16 -12.16 -16.23 -3.08
CA TRP A 16 -11.77 -15.30 -2.02
C TRP A 16 -10.68 -14.35 -2.49
N ASN A 17 -10.54 -13.24 -1.76
CA ASN A 17 -9.45 -12.29 -1.93
C ASN A 17 -8.64 -12.26 -0.63
N THR A 18 -7.39 -11.83 -0.71
CA THR A 18 -6.53 -11.73 0.46
C THR A 18 -5.87 -10.38 0.58
N TYR A 19 -5.44 -10.04 1.79
CA TYR A 19 -4.58 -8.89 2.05
C TYR A 19 -3.24 -9.40 2.55
N LEU A 20 -2.16 -9.05 1.85
CA LEU A 20 -0.82 -9.56 2.15
C LEU A 20 0.10 -8.41 2.58
N ARG A 21 0.88 -8.71 3.62
CA ARG A 21 2.07 -7.93 3.97
C ARG A 21 3.28 -8.57 3.31
N ALA A 22 4.24 -7.74 2.91
CA ALA A 22 5.52 -8.23 2.41
C ALA A 22 6.30 -9.02 3.47
N GLY A 23 7.13 -9.98 3.04
CA GLY A 23 8.09 -10.72 3.89
C GLY A 23 7.81 -12.21 4.16
N GLN A 24 6.60 -12.74 3.92
CA GLN A 24 6.30 -14.18 4.07
C GLN A 24 5.50 -14.74 2.88
N PHE A 25 5.94 -14.41 1.66
CA PHE A 25 5.23 -14.78 0.46
C PHE A 25 6.19 -15.23 -0.64
N ASP A 26 6.05 -16.48 -1.09
CA ASP A 26 6.82 -17.07 -2.17
C ASP A 26 5.89 -17.55 -3.31
N SER A 27 6.49 -17.93 -4.44
CA SER A 27 5.76 -18.41 -5.61
C SER A 27 4.94 -19.68 -5.33
N GLU A 28 5.40 -20.55 -4.43
CA GLU A 28 4.66 -21.75 -4.02
C GLU A 28 3.36 -21.36 -3.30
N LEU A 29 3.42 -20.41 -2.37
CA LEU A 29 2.24 -19.89 -1.70
C LEU A 29 1.31 -19.22 -2.71
N ALA A 30 1.83 -18.43 -3.64
CA ALA A 30 1.03 -17.79 -4.68
C ALA A 30 0.26 -18.82 -5.54
N ASP A 31 0.91 -19.90 -5.97
CA ASP A 31 0.29 -21.00 -6.72
C ASP A 31 -0.81 -21.69 -5.92
N LEU A 32 -0.49 -22.07 -4.67
CA LEU A 32 -1.44 -22.71 -3.77
C LEU A 32 -2.67 -21.84 -3.53
N MET A 33 -2.48 -20.53 -3.34
CA MET A 33 -3.58 -19.60 -3.15
C MET A 33 -4.46 -19.52 -4.39
N LYS A 34 -3.87 -19.39 -5.58
CA LYS A 34 -4.62 -19.35 -6.84
C LYS A 34 -5.44 -20.62 -7.05
N ARG A 35 -4.84 -21.79 -6.85
CA ARG A 35 -5.52 -23.10 -6.95
C ARG A 35 -6.62 -23.29 -5.91
N ALA A 36 -6.45 -22.72 -4.72
CA ALA A 36 -7.45 -22.72 -3.66
C ALA A 36 -8.59 -21.69 -3.87
N GLY A 37 -8.62 -20.97 -5.01
CA GLY A 37 -9.70 -20.04 -5.36
C GLY A 37 -9.42 -18.56 -5.05
N CYS A 38 -8.17 -18.19 -4.71
CA CYS A 38 -7.79 -16.79 -4.56
C CYS A 38 -7.90 -16.07 -5.89
N SER A 39 -8.75 -15.03 -5.94
CA SER A 39 -9.04 -14.28 -7.16
C SER A 39 -8.27 -12.95 -7.24
N LEU A 40 -7.88 -12.39 -6.09
CA LEU A 40 -7.13 -11.14 -6.01
C LEU A 40 -6.28 -11.06 -4.73
N ALA A 41 -5.03 -10.64 -4.88
CA ALA A 41 -4.16 -10.29 -3.75
C ALA A 41 -4.06 -8.77 -3.59
N LEU A 42 -4.51 -8.25 -2.45
CA LEU A 42 -4.35 -6.86 -2.08
C LEU A 42 -3.02 -6.67 -1.37
N LEU A 43 -2.13 -5.90 -1.98
CA LEU A 43 -0.81 -5.63 -1.44
C LEU A 43 -0.74 -4.17 -1.00
N ALA A 44 -0.15 -3.91 0.16
CA ALA A 44 0.03 -2.55 0.65
C ALA A 44 1.43 -2.35 1.19
N GLN A 45 1.93 -1.13 1.00
CA GLN A 45 3.13 -0.69 1.70
C GLN A 45 2.82 -0.60 3.19
N GLY A 46 3.57 -1.31 4.02
CA GLY A 46 3.46 -1.16 5.47
C GLY A 46 4.01 0.19 5.91
N SER A 47 3.24 0.94 6.69
CA SER A 47 3.71 2.14 7.40
C SER A 47 4.27 1.73 8.77
N SER A 48 5.55 1.94 9.03
CA SER A 48 6.12 1.84 10.37
C SER A 48 6.89 3.12 10.68
N PRO A 49 6.69 3.75 11.85
CA PRO A 49 7.49 4.90 12.26
C PRO A 49 8.99 4.58 12.17
N GLY A 50 9.76 5.45 11.53
CA GLY A 50 11.22 5.29 11.37
C GLY A 50 11.67 4.27 10.33
N ARG A 51 10.76 3.67 9.55
CA ARG A 51 11.14 2.84 8.41
C ARG A 51 11.41 3.72 7.19
N ASP A 52 12.39 3.31 6.39
CA ASP A 52 12.66 3.87 5.06
C ASP A 52 11.37 3.90 4.21
N LEU A 53 11.02 5.11 3.75
CA LEU A 53 9.81 5.41 2.96
C LEU A 53 9.77 4.67 1.62
N THR A 54 10.91 4.19 1.13
CA THR A 54 10.99 3.37 -0.09
C THR A 54 11.52 1.97 0.14
N GLY A 55 12.11 1.68 1.30
CA GLY A 55 12.55 0.33 1.69
C GLY A 55 11.42 -0.71 1.79
N GLY A 56 10.15 -0.31 1.73
CA GLY A 56 9.00 -1.22 1.56
C GLY A 56 8.70 -1.65 0.13
N LEU A 57 9.28 -0.97 -0.86
CA LEU A 57 8.95 -1.20 -2.27
C LEU A 57 9.60 -2.46 -2.82
N GLU A 58 10.83 -2.78 -2.40
CA GLU A 58 11.53 -3.99 -2.84
C GLU A 58 10.76 -5.25 -2.43
N GLU A 59 10.47 -5.39 -1.13
CA GLU A 59 9.71 -6.53 -0.61
C GLU A 59 8.33 -6.64 -1.28
N LEU A 60 7.68 -5.50 -1.55
CA LEU A 60 6.39 -5.45 -2.24
C LEU A 60 6.52 -5.87 -3.72
N GLY A 61 7.64 -5.50 -4.35
CA GLY A 61 8.02 -5.90 -5.69
C GLY A 61 8.20 -7.42 -5.81
N ASP A 62 8.83 -8.05 -4.82
CA ASP A 62 8.99 -9.50 -4.75
C ASP A 62 7.64 -10.23 -4.64
N VAL A 63 6.75 -9.75 -3.76
CA VAL A 63 5.39 -10.29 -3.64
C VAL A 63 4.61 -10.13 -4.94
N ALA A 64 4.71 -8.97 -5.58
CA ALA A 64 4.08 -8.72 -6.87
C ALA A 64 4.65 -9.63 -7.96
N ALA A 65 5.97 -9.88 -7.97
CA ALA A 65 6.62 -10.80 -8.91
C ALA A 65 6.17 -12.25 -8.71
N ALA A 66 6.04 -12.71 -7.46
CA ALA A 66 5.50 -14.02 -7.14
C ALA A 66 4.01 -14.16 -7.55
N CYS A 67 3.20 -13.11 -7.41
CA CYS A 67 1.84 -13.10 -7.93
C CYS A 67 1.81 -13.17 -9.46
N ARG A 68 2.67 -12.40 -10.14
CA ARG A 68 2.78 -12.39 -11.62
C ARG A 68 3.21 -13.74 -12.18
N SER A 69 4.17 -14.42 -11.56
CA SER A 69 4.72 -15.69 -12.07
C SER A 69 3.66 -16.81 -12.16
N VAL A 70 2.64 -16.76 -11.31
CA VAL A 70 1.52 -17.71 -11.32
C VAL A 70 0.25 -17.11 -11.95
N GLY A 71 0.28 -15.88 -12.44
CA GLY A 71 -0.88 -15.18 -12.99
C GLY A 71 -1.99 -14.94 -11.97
N LEU A 72 -1.65 -14.63 -10.72
CA LEU A 72 -2.58 -14.16 -9.69
C LEU A 72 -2.70 -12.63 -9.80
N PRO A 73 -3.89 -12.07 -10.09
CA PRO A 73 -4.10 -10.63 -10.07
C PRO A 73 -3.76 -10.03 -8.71
N HIS A 74 -3.13 -8.86 -8.69
CA HIS A 74 -2.78 -8.16 -7.47
C HIS A 74 -3.01 -6.65 -7.59
N THR A 75 -3.35 -6.01 -6.47
CA THR A 75 -3.46 -4.55 -6.36
C THR A 75 -2.31 -3.99 -5.52
N LEU A 76 -1.98 -2.72 -5.72
CA LEU A 76 -1.05 -2.00 -4.84
C LEU A 76 -1.76 -0.84 -4.15
N ASN A 77 -1.60 -0.73 -2.83
CA ASN A 77 -1.99 0.44 -2.05
C ASN A 77 -0.72 1.10 -1.52
N ILE A 78 -0.36 2.25 -2.08
CA ILE A 78 0.86 3.00 -1.78
C ILE A 78 0.49 4.32 -1.12
N GLY A 79 1.09 4.60 0.05
CA GLY A 79 0.93 5.87 0.74
C GLY A 79 1.91 6.91 0.23
N PHE A 80 1.46 8.16 0.13
CA PHE A 80 2.26 9.32 -0.24
C PHE A 80 2.06 10.44 0.78
N GLY A 81 3.12 11.21 1.06
CA GLY A 81 3.07 12.32 2.00
C GLY A 81 3.20 11.89 3.46
N ASP A 82 3.76 10.70 3.69
CA ASP A 82 4.16 10.27 5.03
C ASP A 82 5.31 11.15 5.58
N PRO A 83 5.50 11.23 6.91
CA PRO A 83 6.58 12.04 7.48
C PRO A 83 7.95 11.76 6.84
N GLY A 84 8.62 12.83 6.39
CA GLY A 84 9.91 12.78 5.69
C GLY A 84 9.83 12.48 4.19
N GLU A 85 8.64 12.41 3.60
CA GLU A 85 8.47 12.26 2.14
C GLU A 85 9.12 13.44 1.40
N THR A 86 9.80 13.14 0.30
CA THR A 86 10.44 14.12 -0.57
C THR A 86 9.97 13.93 -2.01
N GLU A 87 10.22 14.90 -2.87
CA GLU A 87 9.98 14.74 -4.32
C GLU A 87 10.66 13.48 -4.89
N ASN A 88 11.88 13.17 -4.43
CA ASN A 88 12.59 11.98 -4.86
C ASN A 88 11.87 10.69 -4.45
N THR A 89 11.41 10.56 -3.21
CA THR A 89 10.71 9.35 -2.74
C THR A 89 9.34 9.21 -3.40
N VAL A 90 8.63 10.32 -3.68
CA VAL A 90 7.41 10.33 -4.50
C VAL A 90 7.69 9.76 -5.89
N ASN A 91 8.72 10.25 -6.58
CA ASN A 91 9.08 9.79 -7.92
C ASN A 91 9.49 8.31 -7.92
N GLN A 92 10.22 7.84 -6.90
CA GLN A 92 10.55 6.42 -6.74
C GLN A 92 9.31 5.53 -6.61
N LYS A 93 8.33 5.95 -5.78
CA LYS A 93 7.06 5.22 -5.62
C LYS A 93 6.24 5.19 -6.92
N LEU A 94 6.20 6.28 -7.67
CA LEU A 94 5.52 6.34 -8.96
C LEU A 94 6.20 5.44 -10.00
N GLN A 95 7.53 5.49 -10.10
CA GLN A 95 8.29 4.62 -11.00
C GLN A 95 8.06 3.14 -10.66
N PHE A 96 8.07 2.79 -9.37
CA PHE A 96 7.74 1.44 -8.92
C PHE A 96 6.36 0.96 -9.41
N LEU A 97 5.33 1.82 -9.30
CA LEU A 97 3.99 1.49 -9.80
C LEU A 97 3.95 1.28 -11.32
N ILE A 98 4.71 2.09 -12.07
CA ILE A 98 4.86 1.98 -13.54
C ILE A 98 5.51 0.64 -13.91
N ASP A 99 6.53 0.22 -13.17
CA ASP A 99 7.29 -0.99 -13.46
C ASP A 99 6.49 -2.25 -13.08
N VAL A 100 5.83 -2.25 -11.92
CA VAL A 100 5.06 -3.40 -11.42
C VAL A 100 3.78 -3.66 -12.22
N LYS A 101 3.15 -2.61 -12.77
CA LYS A 101 1.91 -2.68 -13.56
C LYS A 101 0.82 -3.52 -12.88
N PRO A 102 0.40 -3.16 -11.65
CA PRO A 102 -0.59 -3.93 -10.91
C PRO A 102 -1.94 -3.96 -11.67
N ALA A 103 -2.82 -4.88 -11.28
CA ALA A 103 -4.18 -4.93 -11.80
C ALA A 103 -4.93 -3.62 -11.49
N PHE A 104 -4.65 -3.03 -10.32
CA PHE A 104 -5.16 -1.74 -9.87
C PHE A 104 -4.20 -1.13 -8.83
N ALA A 105 -4.06 0.20 -8.82
CA ALA A 105 -3.27 0.91 -7.83
C ALA A 105 -4.12 1.97 -7.11
N VAL A 106 -4.01 2.02 -5.79
CA VAL A 106 -4.54 3.09 -4.95
C VAL A 106 -3.36 3.91 -4.44
N LEU A 107 -3.35 5.19 -4.79
CA LEU A 107 -2.35 6.17 -4.42
C LEU A 107 -2.99 7.04 -3.32
N ARG A 108 -2.67 6.71 -2.07
CA ARG A 108 -3.31 7.33 -0.91
C ARG A 108 -2.53 8.57 -0.47
N VAL A 109 -3.20 9.72 -0.39
CA VAL A 109 -2.58 10.97 0.03
C VAL A 109 -2.74 11.17 1.52
N GLY A 110 -1.62 11.26 2.20
CA GLY A 110 -1.56 11.44 3.64
C GLY A 110 -1.90 10.19 4.45
N SER A 111 -1.65 10.33 5.74
CA SER A 111 -1.87 9.29 6.73
C SER A 111 -2.85 9.77 7.79
N ARG A 112 -3.91 8.98 8.04
CA ARG A 112 -4.89 9.29 9.08
C ARG A 112 -4.18 9.32 10.43
N VAL A 113 -4.34 10.42 11.14
CA VAL A 113 -3.74 10.58 12.46
C VAL A 113 -4.71 10.05 13.52
N LEU A 114 -4.25 9.06 14.30
CA LEU A 114 -5.04 8.42 15.35
C LEU A 114 -4.47 8.76 16.73
N PRO A 115 -5.31 8.89 17.77
CA PRO A 115 -4.86 9.10 19.15
C PRO A 115 -3.83 8.05 19.60
N GLY A 116 -2.87 8.46 20.41
CA GLY A 116 -1.81 7.58 20.94
C GLY A 116 -0.80 7.07 19.91
N THR A 117 -0.79 7.59 18.67
CA THR A 117 0.19 7.20 17.64
C THR A 117 1.35 8.18 17.53
N GLY A 118 2.48 7.73 16.96
CA GLY A 118 3.61 8.62 16.67
C GLY A 118 3.24 9.78 15.73
N ALA A 119 2.27 9.58 14.84
CA ALA A 119 1.76 10.63 13.97
C ALA A 119 0.99 11.71 14.75
N ALA A 120 0.26 11.34 15.81
CA ALA A 120 -0.43 12.32 16.67
C ALA A 120 0.59 13.19 17.42
N ARG A 121 1.62 12.56 18.01
CA ARG A 121 2.71 13.29 18.66
C ARG A 121 3.41 14.25 17.69
N LEU A 122 3.78 13.78 16.51
CA LEU A 122 4.40 14.62 15.48
C LEU A 122 3.50 15.79 15.07
N SER A 123 2.20 15.53 14.89
CA SER A 123 1.24 16.57 14.50
C SER A 123 1.06 17.65 15.57
N ILE A 124 1.20 17.31 16.86
CA ILE A 124 1.24 18.29 17.95
C ILE A 124 2.57 19.05 17.95
N GLU A 125 3.70 18.35 17.79
CA GLU A 125 5.05 18.94 17.74
C GLU A 125 5.19 19.96 16.60
N GLU A 126 4.55 19.71 15.46
CA GLU A 126 4.50 20.61 14.30
C GLU A 126 3.37 21.65 14.36
N GLY A 127 2.54 21.63 15.40
CA GLY A 127 1.43 22.57 15.58
C GLY A 127 0.27 22.40 14.61
N LEU A 128 0.14 21.23 13.96
CA LEU A 128 -0.98 20.89 13.08
C LEU A 128 -2.27 20.63 13.88
N ILE A 129 -2.15 20.17 15.12
CA ILE A 129 -3.23 20.04 16.11
C ILE A 129 -2.73 20.55 17.46
N GLN A 130 -3.64 21.00 18.32
CA GLN A 130 -3.32 21.48 19.68
C GLN A 130 -3.27 20.33 20.68
N SER A 131 -4.15 19.34 20.51
CA SER A 131 -4.20 18.15 21.35
C SER A 131 -4.80 16.96 20.61
N GLU A 132 -4.70 15.76 21.18
CA GLU A 132 -5.35 14.59 20.60
C GLU A 132 -6.88 14.67 20.58
N ASP A 133 -7.50 15.59 21.36
CA ASP A 133 -8.95 15.82 21.32
C ASP A 133 -9.41 16.36 19.95
N ASP A 134 -8.51 17.02 19.21
CA ASP A 134 -8.78 17.49 17.84
C ASP A 134 -8.97 16.31 16.85
N LEU A 135 -8.54 15.09 17.22
CA LEU A 135 -8.64 13.88 16.39
C LEU A 135 -10.02 13.22 16.44
N LEU A 136 -10.97 13.77 17.21
CA LEU A 136 -12.40 13.43 17.11
C LEU A 136 -12.90 13.66 15.68
N GLU A 137 -12.42 14.73 15.03
CA GLU A 137 -12.62 14.95 13.60
C GLU A 137 -11.53 14.28 12.76
N PRO A 138 -11.85 13.79 11.54
CA PRO A 138 -10.87 13.23 10.63
C PRO A 138 -9.75 14.20 10.22
N MET A 139 -8.56 14.01 10.78
CA MET A 139 -7.32 14.67 10.40
C MET A 139 -6.35 13.71 9.70
N PHE A 140 -5.76 14.17 8.59
CA PHE A 140 -4.75 13.47 7.81
C PHE A 140 -3.45 14.29 7.80
N TYR A 141 -2.36 13.66 8.19
CA TYR A 141 -1.03 14.23 8.07
C TYR A 141 -0.56 14.11 6.62
N VAL A 142 -0.05 15.21 6.09
CA VAL A 142 0.70 15.24 4.84
C VAL A 142 1.98 16.03 5.08
N GLU A 143 3.13 15.42 4.75
CA GLU A 143 4.45 16.02 4.90
C GLU A 143 4.52 17.42 4.26
N PRO A 144 4.84 18.47 5.04
CA PRO A 144 4.88 19.85 4.55
C PRO A 144 5.70 20.04 3.27
N ALA A 145 6.81 19.33 3.11
CA ALA A 145 7.68 19.46 1.94
C ALA A 145 7.00 19.06 0.60
N VAL A 146 5.97 18.23 0.65
CA VAL A 146 5.26 17.73 -0.55
C VAL A 146 3.78 18.14 -0.59
N ARG A 147 3.23 18.60 0.53
CA ARG A 147 1.80 18.83 0.74
C ARG A 147 1.12 19.62 -0.37
N ASP A 148 1.73 20.74 -0.79
CA ASP A 148 1.08 21.71 -1.68
C ASP A 148 0.95 21.22 -3.12
N TRP A 149 1.84 20.35 -3.58
CA TRP A 149 1.89 19.90 -4.98
C TRP A 149 1.56 18.42 -5.16
N LEU A 150 1.60 17.61 -4.09
CA LEU A 150 1.43 16.16 -4.17
C LEU A 150 0.09 15.75 -4.79
N PRO A 151 -1.08 16.26 -4.35
CA PRO A 151 -2.36 15.81 -4.92
C PRO A 151 -2.45 15.99 -6.44
N GLU A 152 -2.04 17.16 -6.93
CA GLU A 152 -2.08 17.51 -8.36
C GLU A 152 -1.07 16.69 -9.16
N ARG A 153 0.13 16.47 -8.60
CA ARG A 153 1.16 15.60 -9.18
C ARG A 153 0.65 14.17 -9.36
N LEU A 154 -0.04 13.61 -8.36
CA LEU A 154 -0.58 12.25 -8.43
C LEU A 154 -1.76 12.15 -9.39
N GLN A 155 -2.67 13.13 -9.39
CA GLN A 155 -3.80 13.17 -10.33
C GLN A 155 -3.32 13.24 -11.79
N LYS A 156 -2.30 14.07 -12.06
CA LYS A 156 -1.69 14.17 -13.38
C LYS A 156 -1.08 12.85 -13.85
N GLU A 157 -0.39 12.13 -12.97
CA GLU A 157 0.15 10.80 -13.31
C GLU A 157 -0.97 9.79 -13.55
N ALA A 158 -1.95 9.74 -12.65
CA ALA A 158 -3.08 8.81 -12.74
C ALA A 158 -3.91 9.01 -14.04
N ALA A 159 -3.96 10.22 -14.60
CA ALA A 159 -4.59 10.47 -15.89
C ALA A 159 -3.96 9.68 -17.05
N GLY A 160 -2.66 9.37 -16.97
CA GLY A 160 -1.95 8.49 -17.92
C GLY A 160 -2.10 7.00 -17.61
N HIS A 161 -2.65 6.65 -16.44
CA HIS A 161 -2.74 5.28 -15.93
C HIS A 161 -4.17 4.98 -15.46
N PRO A 162 -5.09 4.53 -16.35
CA PRO A 162 -6.52 4.41 -16.04
C PRO A 162 -6.87 3.38 -14.95
N ARG A 163 -5.90 2.59 -14.50
CA ARG A 163 -6.04 1.62 -13.39
C ARG A 163 -5.51 2.17 -12.07
N TRP A 164 -5.19 3.45 -12.00
CA TRP A 164 -4.72 4.13 -10.80
C TRP A 164 -5.83 5.03 -10.27
N ASN A 165 -5.99 5.02 -8.96
CA ASN A 165 -6.95 5.86 -8.25
C ASN A 165 -6.21 6.62 -7.15
N VAL A 166 -6.37 7.94 -7.15
CA VAL A 166 -5.85 8.81 -6.10
C VAL A 166 -6.95 8.98 -5.07
N SER A 167 -6.64 8.72 -3.80
CA SER A 167 -7.60 8.78 -2.68
C SER A 167 -7.09 9.62 -1.52
#